data_AF-A0A1G5WXK4-F1
#
_entry.id   AF-A0A1G5WXK4-F1
#
_cell.length_a   1.000
_cell.length_b   1.000
_cell.length_c   1.000
_cell.angle_alpha   90.00
_cell.angle_beta   90.00
_cell.angle_gamma   90.00
#
_symmetry.space_group_name_H-M   'P 1'
#
loop_
_entity.id
_entity.type
_entity.pdbx_description
1 polymer ?
#
loop_
_entity_poly.entity_id
_entity_poly.type
_entity_poly.pdbx_seq_one_letter_code
_entity_poly.pdbx_strand_id
1 'polypeptide(L)'
;MKKKIIGIILAGMMIMTACGNAGKAEPQGVSEGRTESSEEASSVEESTEESSVVEEDSANNKFAQKAVEKSGKTIEDVRDIISKDFNGDGKEEAFVFIGNEPDEEFGECTGTLWFVSDDKCEEALPEEYVVYHDGKVLNEITTEDKIFVEINKNYTTSAVSYLFYVDGGECQESIVSGLGSFYEPDYVDDYCISMSAYDVYFEYEEGKEDEAMITGHSWKNYYFYYDKAAGDFAEFAATEITEQELNEAVGTDLASEIRAEGYDIDNIIKRDNGIINVNYSKTTKNDDGTILKECKNITYLTKEGRYFDVWGTGEETWQNSDFGGIYDVMLTK
;
A
#
# COMPACT_ATOMS: atom_id res chain seq x y z
N MET A 1 38.18 3.10 -23.36
CA MET A 1 37.60 1.74 -23.28
C MET A 1 36.11 1.88 -23.01
N LYS A 2 35.30 1.04 -23.67
CA LYS A 2 33.89 1.28 -23.99
C LYS A 2 32.98 1.24 -22.76
N LYS A 3 32.11 2.24 -22.65
CA LYS A 3 30.89 2.22 -21.82
C LYS A 3 29.96 1.11 -22.34
N LYS A 4 29.35 0.35 -21.44
CA LYS A 4 28.18 -0.49 -21.76
C LYS A 4 27.01 -0.01 -20.90
N ILE A 5 26.02 0.49 -21.63
CA ILE A 5 24.64 0.73 -21.23
C ILE A 5 23.94 -0.63 -21.28
N ILE A 6 23.22 -0.99 -20.23
CA ILE A 6 22.18 -2.02 -20.18
C ILE A 6 21.15 -1.39 -19.23
N GLY A 7 19.89 -1.13 -19.57
CA GLY A 7 19.03 -1.66 -20.62
C GLY A 7 17.69 -1.88 -19.93
N ILE A 8 16.85 -0.84 -19.95
CA ILE A 8 15.49 -0.78 -19.38
C ILE A 8 14.66 -1.96 -19.90
N ILE A 9 13.96 -2.66 -19.02
CA ILE A 9 12.86 -3.58 -19.38
C ILE A 9 11.65 -3.25 -18.52
N LEU A 10 10.58 -2.92 -19.25
CA LEU A 10 9.19 -2.64 -18.93
C LEU A 10 8.69 -3.02 -17.52
N ALA A 11 8.23 -2.01 -16.78
CA ALA A 11 7.22 -2.17 -15.74
C ALA A 11 5.85 -2.34 -16.41
N GLY A 12 5.17 -3.45 -16.13
CA GLY A 12 3.77 -3.66 -16.47
C GLY A 12 2.92 -2.88 -15.48
N MET A 13 2.21 -1.88 -15.99
CA MET A 13 1.32 -0.98 -15.25
C MET A 13 0.01 -1.73 -14.96
N MET A 14 -0.29 -2.01 -13.69
CA MET A 14 -1.65 -2.37 -13.25
C MET A 14 -2.22 -1.20 -12.45
N ILE A 15 -3.28 -0.63 -12.99
CA ILE A 15 -4.11 0.39 -12.35
C ILE A 15 -4.91 -0.32 -11.26
N MET A 16 -4.65 -0.01 -9.98
CA MET A 16 -5.55 -0.40 -8.91
C MET A 16 -6.81 0.46 -9.01
N THR A 17 -7.88 -0.10 -9.57
CA THR A 17 -9.19 0.55 -9.57
C THR A 17 -9.92 0.10 -8.31
N ALA A 18 -10.16 1.02 -7.39
CA ALA A 18 -11.07 0.81 -6.27
C ALA A 18 -12.49 0.61 -6.81
N CYS A 19 -13.04 -0.61 -6.69
CA CYS A 19 -14.39 -0.93 -7.15
C CYS A 19 -15.43 -0.53 -6.09
N GLY A 20 -16.06 0.64 -6.28
CA GLY A 20 -17.37 0.97 -5.71
C GLY A 20 -18.50 0.22 -6.44
N ASN A 21 -19.50 -0.22 -5.69
CA ASN A 21 -20.46 -1.27 -6.05
C ASN A 21 -21.72 -0.79 -6.83
N ALA A 22 -22.33 -1.76 -7.54
CA ALA A 22 -23.76 -1.94 -7.90
C ALA A 22 -24.29 -1.58 -9.31
N GLY A 23 -24.72 -2.62 -10.06
CA GLY A 23 -25.67 -2.47 -11.19
C GLY A 23 -25.90 -3.68 -12.13
N LYS A 24 -26.71 -4.66 -11.70
CA LYS A 24 -27.31 -5.83 -12.40
C LYS A 24 -27.43 -5.86 -13.96
N ALA A 25 -26.95 -6.99 -14.52
CA ALA A 25 -27.55 -7.95 -15.50
C ALA A 25 -27.86 -7.57 -17.00
N GLU A 26 -26.96 -8.02 -17.90
CA GLU A 26 -27.07 -8.85 -19.15
C GLU A 26 -28.38 -9.03 -19.99
N PRO A 27 -28.35 -9.55 -21.27
CA PRO A 27 -27.25 -9.69 -22.27
C PRO A 27 -27.65 -9.48 -23.78
N GLN A 28 -26.65 -9.65 -24.68
CA GLN A 28 -26.67 -10.12 -26.10
C GLN A 28 -26.44 -9.11 -27.26
N GLY A 29 -25.48 -9.44 -28.15
CA GLY A 29 -25.53 -9.09 -29.57
C GLY A 29 -24.19 -8.81 -30.27
N VAL A 30 -23.75 -9.75 -31.12
CA VAL A 30 -22.54 -9.74 -31.98
C VAL A 30 -22.65 -8.73 -33.15
N SER A 31 -21.59 -7.98 -33.48
CA SER A 31 -20.96 -7.94 -34.84
C SER A 31 -19.84 -6.91 -34.99
N GLU A 32 -18.77 -7.33 -35.67
CA GLU A 32 -17.66 -6.53 -36.20
C GLU A 32 -18.10 -5.43 -37.19
N GLY A 33 -17.37 -4.31 -37.24
CA GLY A 33 -17.56 -3.31 -38.29
C GLY A 33 -16.69 -2.05 -38.15
N ARG A 34 -15.48 -2.10 -38.73
CA ARG A 34 -14.57 -0.97 -38.94
C ARG A 34 -15.18 0.07 -39.88
N THR A 35 -15.25 1.36 -39.50
CA THR A 35 -15.08 2.51 -40.42
C THR A 35 -14.75 3.79 -39.65
N GLU A 36 -13.67 4.47 -40.06
CA GLU A 36 -13.32 5.85 -39.65
C GLU A 36 -14.27 6.87 -40.31
N SER A 37 -14.64 7.95 -39.61
CA SER A 37 -14.72 9.31 -40.18
C SER A 37 -15.00 10.38 -39.11
N SER A 38 -14.11 11.37 -39.08
CA SER A 38 -14.29 12.83 -38.92
C SER A 38 -15.06 13.43 -37.72
N GLU A 39 -14.30 14.21 -36.94
CA GLU A 39 -14.56 15.57 -36.45
C GLU A 39 -15.99 15.95 -36.01
N GLU A 40 -16.17 16.23 -34.72
CA GLU A 40 -16.55 17.58 -34.25
C GLU A 40 -16.34 17.74 -32.74
N ALA A 41 -15.94 18.95 -32.36
CA ALA A 41 -15.57 19.37 -31.02
C ALA A 41 -16.78 19.39 -30.06
N SER A 42 -16.56 18.93 -28.83
CA SER A 42 -17.34 19.32 -27.66
C SER A 42 -16.36 19.62 -26.54
N SER A 43 -16.20 20.92 -26.27
CA SER A 43 -15.55 21.44 -25.07
C SER A 43 -16.23 20.88 -23.83
N VAL A 44 -15.48 20.16 -23.01
CA VAL A 44 -15.89 19.84 -21.63
C VAL A 44 -14.93 20.59 -20.73
N GLU A 45 -15.47 21.64 -20.12
CA GLU A 45 -14.90 22.30 -18.94
C GLU A 45 -15.08 21.34 -17.77
N GLU A 46 -14.00 20.72 -17.29
CA GLU A 46 -13.98 20.09 -15.95
C GLU A 46 -12.52 19.87 -15.53
N SER A 47 -11.98 20.84 -14.77
CA SER A 47 -10.79 20.71 -13.91
C SER A 47 -10.53 21.96 -13.05
N THR A 48 -11.29 23.04 -13.23
CA THR A 48 -11.03 24.33 -12.59
C THR A 48 -11.56 24.49 -11.16
N GLU A 49 -12.56 23.71 -10.72
CA GLU A 49 -13.16 23.95 -9.40
C GLU A 49 -12.24 23.50 -8.25
N GLU A 50 -11.62 22.32 -8.33
CA GLU A 50 -10.90 21.74 -7.19
C GLU A 50 -9.54 22.42 -6.91
N SER A 51 -8.77 22.72 -7.98
CA SER A 51 -7.54 23.52 -7.89
C SER A 51 -7.81 24.93 -7.37
N SER A 52 -8.94 25.55 -7.74
CA SER A 52 -9.29 26.90 -7.27
C SER A 52 -9.66 26.95 -5.78
N VAL A 53 -10.21 25.87 -5.22
CA VAL A 53 -10.61 25.81 -3.80
C VAL A 53 -9.38 25.73 -2.89
N VAL A 54 -8.38 24.91 -3.24
CA VAL A 54 -7.13 24.83 -2.48
C VAL A 54 -6.35 26.16 -2.56
N GLU A 55 -6.34 26.83 -3.72
CA GLU A 55 -5.72 28.14 -3.88
C GLU A 55 -6.40 29.23 -3.03
N GLU A 56 -7.73 29.29 -3.00
CA GLU A 56 -8.46 30.30 -2.23
C GLU A 56 -8.38 30.06 -0.71
N ASP A 57 -8.42 28.79 -0.28
CA ASP A 57 -8.26 28.39 1.12
C ASP A 57 -6.82 28.62 1.61
N SER A 58 -5.81 28.33 0.80
CA SER A 58 -4.39 28.54 1.17
C SER A 58 -4.02 30.02 1.24
N ALA A 59 -4.49 30.86 0.33
CA ALA A 59 -4.18 32.30 0.30
C ALA A 59 -4.50 33.04 1.61
N ASN A 60 -5.57 32.63 2.31
CA ASN A 60 -5.99 33.22 3.58
C ASN A 60 -5.56 32.39 4.81
N ASN A 61 -4.86 31.26 4.63
CA ASN A 61 -4.45 30.38 5.72
C ASN A 61 -3.10 30.82 6.32
N LYS A 62 -3.11 31.11 7.63
CA LYS A 62 -1.90 31.56 8.37
C LYS A 62 -0.76 30.53 8.35
N PHE A 63 -1.08 29.24 8.34
CA PHE A 63 -0.10 28.16 8.36
C PHE A 63 0.56 28.00 6.98
N ALA A 64 -0.24 28.06 5.91
CA ALA A 64 0.27 28.07 4.54
C ALA A 64 1.25 29.23 4.32
N GLN A 65 0.87 30.45 4.73
CA GLN A 65 1.75 31.63 4.64
C GLN A 65 3.08 31.45 5.39
N LYS A 66 3.03 30.88 6.60
CA LYS A 66 4.23 30.60 7.40
C LYS A 66 5.12 29.53 6.75
N ALA A 67 4.53 28.48 6.18
CA ALA A 67 5.25 27.42 5.49
C ALA A 67 5.94 27.91 4.22
N VAL A 68 5.27 28.73 3.39
CA VAL A 68 5.87 29.27 2.15
C VAL A 68 6.98 30.29 2.45
N GLU A 69 6.85 31.11 3.51
CA GLU A 69 7.92 32.00 3.97
C GLU A 69 9.16 31.19 4.39
N LYS A 70 8.96 30.07 5.09
CA LYS A 70 10.05 29.21 5.57
C LYS A 70 10.72 28.42 4.45
N SER A 71 9.95 27.91 3.50
CA SER A 71 10.43 27.10 2.38
C SER A 71 11.03 27.92 1.24
N GLY A 72 10.72 29.21 1.15
CA GLY A 72 11.12 30.09 0.05
C GLY A 72 10.31 29.87 -1.24
N LYS A 73 9.15 29.22 -1.12
CA LYS A 73 8.19 28.95 -2.19
C LYS A 73 7.07 30.00 -2.20
N THR A 74 6.12 29.89 -3.12
CA THR A 74 4.96 30.77 -3.18
C THR A 74 3.68 30.05 -2.77
N ILE A 75 2.59 30.79 -2.60
CA ILE A 75 1.33 30.21 -2.14
C ILE A 75 0.71 29.27 -3.19
N GLU A 76 0.98 29.54 -4.47
CA GLU A 76 0.60 28.71 -5.61
C GLU A 76 1.31 27.35 -5.62
N ASP A 77 2.37 27.17 -4.82
CA ASP A 77 3.05 25.88 -4.65
C ASP A 77 2.39 25.00 -3.57
N VAL A 78 1.41 25.51 -2.81
CA VAL A 78 0.69 24.72 -1.79
C VAL A 78 -0.31 23.81 -2.48
N ARG A 79 -0.16 22.49 -2.31
CA ARG A 79 -1.04 21.49 -2.95
C ARG A 79 -2.07 20.89 -2.01
N ASP A 80 -1.78 20.89 -0.72
CA ASP A 80 -2.70 20.35 0.27
C ASP A 80 -2.37 20.90 1.67
N ILE A 81 -3.40 20.96 2.51
CA ILE A 81 -3.28 21.43 3.88
C ILE A 81 -4.33 20.77 4.76
N ILE A 82 -3.88 20.23 5.90
CA ILE A 82 -4.75 19.78 6.97
C ILE A 82 -4.43 20.60 8.21
N SER A 83 -5.42 21.30 8.75
CA SER A 83 -5.29 22.16 9.94
C SER A 83 -6.31 21.78 10.99
N LYS A 84 -5.84 21.34 12.17
CA LYS A 84 -6.66 20.85 13.29
C LYS A 84 -5.95 21.03 14.62
N ASP A 85 -6.69 20.94 15.71
CA ASP A 85 -6.15 20.73 17.05
C ASP A 85 -5.77 19.24 17.20
N PHE A 86 -4.57 18.88 16.75
CA PHE A 86 -4.15 17.48 16.66
C PHE A 86 -3.87 16.86 18.04
N ASN A 87 -3.46 17.68 19.01
CA ASN A 87 -3.08 17.24 20.36
C ASN A 87 -4.15 17.52 21.44
N GLY A 88 -5.24 18.20 21.09
CA GLY A 88 -6.37 18.49 21.96
C GLY A 88 -6.12 19.64 22.96
N ASP A 89 -5.17 20.53 22.71
CA ASP A 89 -4.83 21.66 23.59
C ASP A 89 -5.69 22.92 23.37
N GLY A 90 -6.56 22.90 22.35
CA GLY A 90 -7.43 24.00 21.95
C GLY A 90 -6.80 24.98 20.97
N LYS A 91 -5.59 24.72 20.46
CA LYS A 91 -4.94 25.47 19.40
C LYS A 91 -4.76 24.59 18.18
N GLU A 92 -4.92 25.18 17.01
CA GLU A 92 -4.68 24.47 15.77
C GLU A 92 -3.19 24.42 15.43
N GLU A 93 -2.77 23.28 14.90
CA GLU A 93 -1.57 23.10 14.10
C GLU A 93 -1.95 22.62 12.69
N ALA A 94 -0.99 22.61 11.78
CA ALA A 94 -1.23 22.18 10.41
C ALA A 94 -0.09 21.37 9.83
N PHE A 95 -0.45 20.47 8.92
CA PHE A 95 0.44 19.85 7.95
C PHE A 95 0.18 20.50 6.60
N VAL A 96 1.24 21.05 5.99
CA VAL A 96 1.17 21.78 4.71
C VAL A 96 2.09 21.10 3.73
N PHE A 97 1.54 20.60 2.62
CA PHE A 97 2.35 20.06 1.54
C PHE A 97 2.60 21.13 0.47
N ILE A 98 3.88 21.36 0.18
CA ILE A 98 4.34 22.34 -0.81
C ILE A 98 5.10 21.60 -1.90
N GLY A 99 4.61 21.65 -3.14
CA GLY A 99 5.13 20.86 -4.24
C GLY A 99 4.80 21.42 -5.63
N ASN A 100 5.28 20.73 -6.65
CA ASN A 100 4.95 21.03 -8.04
C ASN A 100 3.52 20.59 -8.39
N GLU A 101 3.06 21.00 -9.58
CA GLU A 101 1.81 20.51 -10.15
C GLU A 101 1.83 18.97 -10.24
N PRO A 102 0.72 18.30 -9.90
CA PRO A 102 0.57 16.88 -10.15
C PRO A 102 0.72 16.55 -11.63
N ASP A 103 1.40 15.44 -11.90
CA ASP A 103 1.38 14.81 -13.20
C ASP A 103 0.00 14.19 -13.44
N GLU A 104 -0.73 14.68 -14.45
CA GLU A 104 -2.09 14.21 -14.78
C GLU A 104 -2.13 12.75 -15.25
N GLU A 105 -1.04 12.23 -15.84
CA GLU A 105 -0.99 10.86 -16.36
C GLU A 105 -0.78 9.85 -15.22
N PHE A 106 0.07 10.21 -14.26
CA PHE A 106 0.49 9.29 -13.18
C PHE A 106 -0.21 9.56 -11.85
N GLY A 107 -0.79 10.74 -11.64
CA GLY A 107 -1.36 11.12 -10.35
C GLY A 107 -0.29 11.24 -9.28
N GLU A 108 0.81 11.93 -9.59
CA GLU A 108 1.99 12.00 -8.74
C GLU A 108 2.55 13.42 -8.72
N CYS A 109 3.10 13.86 -7.59
CA CYS A 109 3.81 15.12 -7.49
C CYS A 109 5.07 15.00 -6.63
N THR A 110 5.89 16.04 -6.64
CA THR A 110 7.11 16.17 -5.84
C THR A 110 6.96 17.35 -4.91
N GLY A 111 7.23 17.14 -3.63
CA GLY A 111 7.12 18.22 -2.66
C GLY A 111 7.54 17.84 -1.26
N THR A 112 7.48 18.81 -0.37
CA THR A 112 7.94 18.73 1.02
C THR A 112 6.73 18.89 1.95
N LEU A 113 6.66 18.05 2.99
CA LEU A 113 5.65 18.17 4.03
C LEU A 113 6.19 19.02 5.19
N TRP A 114 5.44 20.04 5.57
CA TRP A 114 5.77 20.94 6.67
C TRP A 114 4.80 20.76 7.83
N PHE A 115 5.31 20.62 9.05
CA PHE A 115 4.54 20.80 10.28
C PHE A 115 4.61 22.25 10.74
N VAL A 116 3.46 22.84 11.03
CA VAL A 116 3.33 24.27 11.34
C VAL A 116 2.42 24.46 12.55
N SER A 117 2.92 25.18 13.56
CA SER A 117 2.11 25.65 14.69
C SER A 117 2.31 27.17 14.86
N ASP A 118 1.72 27.79 15.88
CA ASP A 118 1.96 29.21 16.16
C ASP A 118 3.46 29.49 16.39
N ASP A 119 4.16 28.58 17.10
CA ASP A 119 5.55 28.76 17.50
C ASP A 119 6.56 28.05 16.59
N LYS A 120 6.13 27.07 15.77
CA LYS A 120 7.02 26.24 14.94
C LYS A 120 6.64 26.22 13.47
N CYS A 121 7.64 25.92 12.64
CA CYS A 121 7.51 25.63 11.21
C CYS A 121 8.74 24.84 10.81
N GLU A 122 8.57 23.53 10.65
CA GLU A 122 9.64 22.58 10.41
C GLU A 122 9.25 21.56 9.35
N GLU A 123 10.26 21.00 8.70
CA GLU A 123 10.09 19.94 7.72
C GLU A 123 9.75 18.65 8.45
N ALA A 124 8.58 18.08 8.18
CA ALA A 124 8.16 16.78 8.69
C ALA A 124 8.61 15.65 7.74
N LEU A 125 8.57 15.91 6.44
CA LEU A 125 9.10 15.02 5.40
C LEU A 125 9.84 15.83 4.34
N PRO A 126 11.08 15.45 3.97
CA PRO A 126 11.84 16.14 2.91
C PRO A 126 11.14 16.05 1.55
N GLU A 127 11.69 16.76 0.55
CA GLU A 127 11.21 16.69 -0.83
C GLU A 127 11.25 15.26 -1.37
N GLU A 128 10.08 14.72 -1.71
CA GLU A 128 9.87 13.33 -2.11
C GLU A 128 8.83 13.24 -3.24
N TYR A 129 8.87 12.13 -3.99
CA TYR A 129 7.83 11.80 -4.97
C TYR A 129 6.65 11.16 -4.22
N VAL A 130 5.46 11.75 -4.34
CA VAL A 130 4.28 11.35 -3.57
C VAL A 130 3.07 11.12 -4.47
N VAL A 131 2.17 10.27 -4.00
CA VAL A 131 0.90 10.00 -4.65
C VAL A 131 -0.03 11.20 -4.49
N TYR A 132 -0.64 11.61 -5.59
CA TYR A 132 -1.70 12.60 -5.65
C TYR A 132 -2.97 11.91 -6.15
N HIS A 133 -3.93 11.71 -5.25
CA HIS A 133 -5.17 10.99 -5.56
C HIS A 133 -6.38 11.79 -5.09
N ASP A 134 -7.41 11.86 -5.94
CA ASP A 134 -8.66 12.58 -5.66
C ASP A 134 -8.43 14.00 -5.10
N GLY A 135 -7.54 14.75 -5.76
CA GLY A 135 -7.27 16.13 -5.42
C GLY A 135 -6.33 16.35 -4.22
N LYS A 136 -5.84 15.28 -3.57
CA LYS A 136 -5.14 15.34 -2.29
C LYS A 136 -3.85 14.55 -2.28
N VAL A 137 -2.94 14.95 -1.40
CA VAL A 137 -1.74 14.16 -1.03
C VAL A 137 -1.75 13.76 0.44
N LEU A 138 -2.57 14.42 1.26
CA LEU A 138 -2.67 14.18 2.68
C LEU A 138 -4.01 13.50 3.02
N ASN A 139 -3.92 12.42 3.79
CA ASN A 139 -5.09 11.75 4.34
C ASN A 139 -5.09 11.86 5.87
N GLU A 140 -6.29 11.86 6.45
CA GLU A 140 -6.46 11.80 7.90
C GLU A 140 -6.83 10.39 8.33
N ILE A 141 -6.11 9.87 9.32
CA ILE A 141 -6.48 8.63 10.02
C ILE A 141 -6.83 9.01 11.45
N THR A 142 -8.12 8.97 11.76
CA THR A 142 -8.62 9.30 13.10
C THR A 142 -8.83 8.03 13.91
N THR A 143 -8.16 7.94 15.05
CA THR A 143 -8.35 6.87 16.04
C THR A 143 -9.22 7.39 17.19
N GLU A 144 -9.36 6.62 18.28
CA GLU A 144 -10.19 7.00 19.41
C GLU A 144 -9.73 8.33 20.07
N ASP A 145 -8.42 8.58 20.11
CA ASP A 145 -7.83 9.71 20.84
C ASP A 145 -6.68 10.42 20.09
N LYS A 146 -6.38 10.02 18.85
CA LYS A 146 -5.36 10.67 18.01
C LYS A 146 -5.82 10.86 16.58
N ILE A 147 -5.22 11.83 15.92
CA ILE A 147 -5.33 12.05 14.48
C ILE A 147 -3.93 11.93 13.89
N PHE A 148 -3.78 11.04 12.92
CA PHE A 148 -2.57 10.91 12.12
C PHE A 148 -2.81 11.55 10.75
N VAL A 149 -1.76 12.19 10.23
CA VAL A 149 -1.69 12.65 8.84
C VAL A 149 -0.81 11.67 8.07
N GLU A 150 -1.41 11.03 7.07
CA GLU A 150 -0.71 10.15 6.15
C GLU A 150 -0.30 10.91 4.89
N ILE A 151 0.91 10.64 4.42
CA ILE A 151 1.38 10.96 3.07
C ILE A 151 2.03 9.71 2.46
N ASN A 152 1.77 9.48 1.16
CA ASN A 152 2.21 8.27 0.48
C ASN A 152 3.37 8.58 -0.49
N LYS A 153 4.56 8.07 -0.21
CA LYS A 153 5.69 8.14 -1.16
C LYS A 153 5.48 7.14 -2.28
N ASN A 154 5.67 7.57 -3.52
CA ASN A 154 5.57 6.68 -4.67
C ASN A 154 6.93 6.07 -5.04
N TYR A 155 6.93 4.76 -5.25
CA TYR A 155 8.03 3.99 -5.81
C TYR A 155 7.56 3.26 -7.06
N THR A 156 8.50 2.76 -7.86
CA THR A 156 8.20 2.13 -9.17
C THR A 156 7.13 1.03 -9.12
N THR A 157 7.00 0.31 -8.01
CA THR A 157 6.07 -0.83 -7.88
C THR A 157 5.20 -0.80 -6.62
N SER A 158 5.26 0.28 -5.84
CA SER A 158 4.46 0.41 -4.62
C SER A 158 4.40 1.85 -4.14
N ALA A 159 3.39 2.17 -3.35
CA ALA A 159 3.39 3.33 -2.48
C ALA A 159 3.77 2.91 -1.06
N VAL A 160 4.45 3.79 -0.33
CA VAL A 160 4.80 3.58 1.09
C VAL A 160 4.26 4.75 1.90
N SER A 161 3.50 4.42 2.93
CA SER A 161 2.82 5.39 3.78
C SER A 161 3.74 5.89 4.89
N TYR A 162 3.73 7.20 5.09
CA TYR A 162 4.38 7.90 6.19
C TYR A 162 3.29 8.60 7.01
N LEU A 163 3.16 8.19 8.27
CA LEU A 163 2.15 8.67 9.18
C LEU A 163 2.80 9.57 10.23
N PHE A 164 2.26 10.77 10.38
CA PHE A 164 2.69 11.76 11.36
C PHE A 164 1.56 12.06 12.33
N TYR A 165 1.89 12.36 13.58
CA TYR A 165 0.93 12.83 14.58
C TYR A 165 1.57 13.92 15.44
N VAL A 166 0.77 14.61 16.24
CA VAL A 166 1.26 15.63 17.17
C VAL A 166 1.14 15.12 18.59
N ASP A 167 2.24 15.18 19.35
CA ASP A 167 2.24 14.90 20.79
C ASP A 167 3.06 15.97 21.51
N GLY A 168 2.48 16.56 22.56
CA GLY A 168 3.10 17.66 23.31
C GLY A 168 3.47 18.89 22.45
N GLY A 169 2.78 19.12 21.33
CA GLY A 169 3.08 20.21 20.38
C GLY A 169 4.32 19.98 19.51
N GLU A 170 4.82 18.74 19.43
CA GLU A 170 5.88 18.29 18.54
C GLU A 170 5.30 17.37 17.46
N CYS A 171 5.80 17.49 16.23
CA CYS A 171 5.54 16.49 15.19
C CYS A 171 6.28 15.19 15.51
N GLN A 172 5.56 14.07 15.51
CA GLN A 172 6.08 12.73 15.69
C GLN A 172 5.80 11.90 14.45
N GLU A 173 6.70 10.99 14.13
CA GLU A 173 6.50 9.98 13.09
C GLU A 173 6.08 8.66 13.75
N SER A 174 5.03 8.02 13.21
CA SER A 174 4.53 6.74 13.71
C SER A 174 5.54 5.61 13.54
N ILE A 175 5.47 4.63 14.44
CA ILE A 175 6.26 3.40 14.33
C ILE A 175 5.97 2.61 13.05
N VAL A 176 4.80 2.78 12.42
CA VAL A 176 4.48 2.10 11.16
C VAL A 176 4.91 2.85 9.90
N SER A 177 5.35 4.11 10.04
CA SER A 177 5.82 4.91 8.90
C SER A 177 6.99 4.24 8.20
N GLY A 178 6.93 4.25 6.86
CA GLY A 178 7.97 3.72 6.00
C GLY A 178 7.99 2.19 5.88
N LEU A 179 7.06 1.45 6.51
CA LEU A 179 7.03 -0.01 6.40
C LEU A 179 6.48 -0.46 5.04
N GLY A 180 5.33 0.05 4.63
CA GLY A 180 4.64 -0.32 3.39
C GLY A 180 3.43 0.58 3.16
N SER A 181 2.48 0.14 2.34
CA SER A 181 1.22 0.87 2.13
C SER A 181 0.24 0.58 3.26
N PHE A 182 -0.06 1.59 4.07
CA PHE A 182 -1.01 1.54 5.17
C PHE A 182 -2.44 1.73 4.65
N TYR A 183 -3.40 0.95 5.15
CA TYR A 183 -4.81 1.09 4.81
C TYR A 183 -5.73 0.39 5.82
N GLU A 184 -7.01 0.75 5.79
CA GLU A 184 -8.08 0.06 6.54
C GLU A 184 -8.79 -0.94 5.60
N PRO A 185 -8.56 -2.25 5.73
CA PRO A 185 -9.23 -3.28 4.93
C PRO A 185 -10.71 -3.47 5.32
N ASP A 186 -11.52 -4.00 4.40
CA ASP A 186 -12.94 -4.35 4.65
C ASP A 186 -13.16 -5.78 5.18
N TYR A 187 -12.10 -6.59 5.23
CA TYR A 187 -12.16 -8.03 5.53
C TYR A 187 -11.53 -8.41 6.88
N VAL A 188 -10.87 -7.48 7.55
CA VAL A 188 -10.44 -7.61 8.95
C VAL A 188 -10.79 -6.33 9.68
N ASP A 189 -11.01 -6.45 10.98
CA ASP A 189 -11.05 -5.28 11.87
C ASP A 189 -9.64 -4.66 11.95
N ASP A 190 -9.55 -3.34 12.15
CA ASP A 190 -8.32 -2.55 12.27
C ASP A 190 -7.58 -2.29 10.93
N TYR A 191 -6.26 -2.35 10.91
CA TYR A 191 -5.42 -1.79 9.85
C TYR A 191 -4.51 -2.85 9.23
N CYS A 192 -4.12 -2.62 7.98
CA CYS A 192 -3.12 -3.41 7.28
C CYS A 192 -1.98 -2.55 6.76
N ILE A 193 -0.82 -3.17 6.67
CA ILE A 193 0.32 -2.67 5.88
C ILE A 193 0.60 -3.69 4.79
N SER A 194 0.44 -3.27 3.53
CA SER A 194 0.84 -4.05 2.37
C SER A 194 2.32 -3.86 2.08
N MET A 195 3.08 -4.95 2.15
CA MET A 195 4.51 -5.01 1.94
C MET A 195 4.81 -5.47 0.51
N SER A 196 5.46 -4.60 -0.25
CA SER A 196 6.02 -4.93 -1.56
C SER A 196 7.35 -5.67 -1.41
N ALA A 197 7.46 -6.87 -1.98
CA ALA A 197 8.69 -7.66 -1.96
C ALA A 197 8.93 -8.39 -3.28
N TYR A 198 10.19 -8.68 -3.58
CA TYR A 198 10.58 -9.59 -4.65
C TYR A 198 11.01 -10.91 -4.01
N ASP A 199 10.10 -11.88 -3.96
CA ASP A 199 10.28 -13.15 -3.25
C ASP A 199 9.37 -14.28 -3.76
N VAL A 200 8.82 -14.12 -4.98
CA VAL A 200 7.95 -15.15 -5.58
C VAL A 200 8.77 -16.27 -6.22
N TYR A 201 9.89 -15.94 -6.85
CA TYR A 201 10.75 -16.90 -7.55
C TYR A 201 12.21 -16.74 -7.15
N PHE A 202 12.85 -17.86 -6.83
CA PHE A 202 14.28 -17.96 -6.59
C PHE A 202 14.88 -18.89 -7.65
N GLU A 203 15.76 -18.36 -8.49
CA GLU A 203 16.46 -19.12 -9.52
C GLU A 203 17.93 -19.27 -9.17
N TYR A 204 18.42 -20.51 -9.04
CA TYR A 204 19.79 -20.81 -8.61
C TYR A 204 20.32 -22.12 -9.21
N GLU A 205 21.63 -22.36 -9.11
CA GLU A 205 22.23 -23.66 -9.41
C GLU A 205 22.31 -24.51 -8.13
N GLU A 206 22.27 -25.83 -8.26
CA GLU A 206 22.38 -26.76 -7.13
C GLU A 206 23.59 -26.45 -6.21
N GLY A 207 23.33 -26.15 -4.93
CA GLY A 207 24.34 -25.77 -3.94
C GLY A 207 24.74 -24.28 -3.96
N LYS A 208 23.99 -23.42 -4.65
CA LYS A 208 24.17 -21.95 -4.71
C LYS A 208 22.89 -21.19 -4.35
N GLU A 209 22.12 -21.71 -3.41
CA GLU A 209 20.86 -21.13 -2.95
C GLU A 209 21.03 -19.67 -2.49
N ASP A 210 22.14 -19.36 -1.81
CA ASP A 210 22.45 -18.00 -1.31
C ASP A 210 22.78 -16.99 -2.43
N GLU A 211 23.00 -17.45 -3.66
CA GLU A 211 23.27 -16.62 -4.84
C GLU A 211 22.02 -16.50 -5.76
N ALA A 212 20.85 -16.94 -5.29
CA ALA A 212 19.65 -16.99 -6.09
C ALA A 212 19.30 -15.62 -6.69
N MET A 213 18.98 -15.63 -7.99
CA MET A 213 18.32 -14.51 -8.62
C MET A 213 16.86 -14.50 -8.17
N ILE A 214 16.46 -13.42 -7.49
CA ILE A 214 15.10 -13.29 -6.97
C ILE A 214 14.27 -12.46 -7.95
N THR A 215 13.12 -13.02 -8.36
CA THR A 215 12.20 -12.38 -9.31
C THR A 215 10.75 -12.63 -8.91
N GLY A 216 9.82 -11.96 -9.60
CA GLY A 216 8.40 -11.96 -9.26
C GLY A 216 8.12 -11.11 -8.03
N HIS A 217 7.01 -10.39 -8.09
CA HIS A 217 6.67 -9.35 -7.14
C HIS A 217 5.43 -9.75 -6.36
N SER A 218 5.43 -9.50 -5.05
CA SER A 218 4.34 -9.80 -4.13
C SER A 218 3.95 -8.58 -3.33
N TRP A 219 2.68 -8.53 -2.90
CA TRP A 219 2.12 -7.50 -2.02
C TRP A 219 1.41 -8.18 -0.87
N LYS A 220 2.13 -8.41 0.23
CA LYS A 220 1.66 -9.20 1.37
C LYS A 220 1.13 -8.30 2.48
N ASN A 221 -0.02 -8.65 3.05
CA ASN A 221 -0.66 -7.84 4.08
C ASN A 221 -0.27 -8.29 5.49
N TYR A 222 0.27 -7.36 6.26
CA TYR A 222 0.53 -7.53 7.69
C TYR A 222 -0.47 -6.71 8.49
N TYR A 223 -0.83 -7.19 9.67
CA TYR A 223 -2.04 -6.76 10.36
C TYR A 223 -1.69 -6.00 11.63
N PHE A 224 -2.30 -4.82 11.80
CA PHE A 224 -2.00 -3.88 12.86
C PHE A 224 -3.27 -3.41 13.55
N TYR A 225 -3.14 -2.98 14.80
CA TYR A 225 -4.18 -2.30 15.55
C TYR A 225 -3.62 -1.03 16.18
N TYR A 226 -4.50 -0.09 16.52
CA TYR A 226 -4.11 1.08 17.28
C TYR A 226 -4.01 0.75 18.78
N ASP A 227 -2.80 0.82 19.36
CA ASP A 227 -2.57 0.66 20.79
C ASP A 227 -2.65 2.02 21.48
N LYS A 228 -3.83 2.32 22.04
CA LYS A 228 -4.08 3.54 22.82
C LYS A 228 -3.07 3.77 23.95
N ALA A 229 -2.58 2.71 24.60
CA ALA A 229 -1.63 2.86 25.70
C ALA A 229 -0.25 3.33 25.21
N ALA A 230 0.15 2.87 24.02
CA ALA A 230 1.35 3.35 23.33
C ALA A 230 1.11 4.70 22.61
N GLY A 231 -0.14 5.00 22.28
CA GLY A 231 -0.52 6.14 21.45
C GLY A 231 -0.03 5.99 20.01
N ASP A 232 0.12 4.76 19.53
CA ASP A 232 0.62 4.43 18.19
C ASP A 232 0.13 3.03 17.78
N PHE A 233 0.47 2.59 16.58
CA PHE A 233 0.07 1.27 16.05
C PHE A 233 0.98 0.14 16.54
N ALA A 234 0.43 -1.07 16.62
CA ALA A 234 1.14 -2.29 16.95
C ALA A 234 0.73 -3.43 16.03
N GLU A 235 1.67 -4.28 15.62
CA GLU A 235 1.37 -5.49 14.84
C GLU A 235 0.68 -6.51 15.74
N PHE A 236 -0.34 -7.20 15.22
CA PHE A 236 -0.89 -8.37 15.90
C PHE A 236 0.19 -9.43 16.08
N ALA A 237 0.33 -9.93 17.30
CA ALA A 237 1.29 -10.98 17.59
C ALA A 237 1.01 -12.21 16.72
N ALA A 238 2.10 -12.89 16.34
CA ALA A 238 2.06 -14.05 15.48
C ALA A 238 2.93 -15.16 16.03
N THR A 239 2.52 -16.40 15.79
CA THR A 239 3.25 -17.60 16.17
C THR A 239 3.19 -18.64 15.07
N GLU A 240 4.23 -19.44 14.95
CA GLU A 240 4.17 -20.60 14.07
C GLU A 240 3.33 -21.71 14.69
N ILE A 241 2.51 -22.37 13.87
CA ILE A 241 1.65 -23.48 14.26
C ILE A 241 1.94 -24.72 13.41
N THR A 242 1.43 -25.87 13.86
CA THR A 242 1.57 -27.15 13.17
C THR A 242 0.51 -27.36 12.08
N GLU A 243 0.77 -28.29 11.16
CA GLU A 243 -0.22 -28.72 10.16
C GLU A 243 -1.49 -29.31 10.79
N GLN A 244 -1.36 -29.94 11.97
CA GLN A 244 -2.54 -30.42 12.70
C GLN A 244 -3.43 -29.25 13.12
N GLU A 245 -2.85 -28.20 13.69
CA GLU A 245 -3.59 -26.99 14.10
C GLU A 245 -4.19 -26.26 12.89
N LEU A 246 -3.49 -26.23 11.76
CA LEU A 246 -4.02 -25.71 10.49
C LEU A 246 -5.27 -26.49 10.05
N ASN A 247 -5.17 -27.82 9.98
CA ASN A 247 -6.27 -28.67 9.53
C ASN A 247 -7.47 -28.59 10.48
N GLU A 248 -7.23 -28.45 11.80
CA GLU A 248 -8.29 -28.20 12.79
C GLU A 248 -8.98 -26.84 12.57
N ALA A 249 -8.22 -25.80 12.21
CA ALA A 249 -8.77 -24.47 11.94
C ALA A 249 -9.56 -24.40 10.62
N VAL A 250 -9.06 -25.06 9.57
CA VAL A 250 -9.67 -25.05 8.22
C VAL A 250 -10.82 -26.05 8.11
N GLY A 251 -10.78 -27.15 8.87
CA GLY A 251 -11.76 -28.23 8.83
C GLY A 251 -11.53 -29.27 7.71
N THR A 252 -10.44 -29.16 6.96
CA THR A 252 -10.00 -30.11 5.93
C THR A 252 -8.52 -30.45 6.09
N ASP A 253 -8.05 -31.47 5.36
CA ASP A 253 -6.62 -31.81 5.31
C ASP A 253 -5.91 -30.97 4.24
N LEU A 254 -5.90 -29.65 4.44
CA LEU A 254 -5.32 -28.68 3.52
C LEU A 254 -3.84 -28.99 3.24
N ALA A 255 -3.11 -29.46 4.25
CA ALA A 255 -1.71 -29.80 4.09
C ALA A 255 -1.47 -30.93 3.08
N SER A 256 -2.35 -31.94 3.05
CA SER A 256 -2.31 -32.99 2.03
C SER A 256 -2.75 -32.49 0.66
N GLU A 257 -3.71 -31.56 0.58
CA GLU A 257 -4.15 -30.95 -0.67
C GLU A 257 -3.02 -30.18 -1.37
N ILE A 258 -2.29 -29.34 -0.62
CA ILE A 258 -1.12 -28.60 -1.10
C ILE A 258 -0.06 -29.55 -1.68
N ARG A 259 0.24 -30.63 -0.96
CA ARG A 259 1.21 -31.65 -1.41
C ARG A 259 0.72 -32.44 -2.62
N ALA A 260 -0.58 -32.68 -2.75
CA ALA A 260 -1.15 -33.34 -3.91
C ALA A 260 -0.96 -32.51 -5.19
N GLU A 261 -0.86 -31.18 -5.08
CA GLU A 261 -0.49 -30.27 -6.18
C GLU A 261 1.04 -30.17 -6.42
N GLY A 262 1.82 -30.87 -5.60
CA GLY A 262 3.28 -30.97 -5.72
C GLY A 262 4.04 -29.82 -5.08
N TYR A 263 3.44 -29.17 -4.08
CA TYR A 263 4.09 -28.17 -3.24
C TYR A 263 4.51 -28.75 -1.89
N ASP A 264 5.54 -28.18 -1.28
CA ASP A 264 5.94 -28.40 0.10
C ASP A 264 5.46 -27.23 0.97
N ILE A 265 5.05 -27.50 2.21
CA ILE A 265 4.70 -26.46 3.18
C ILE A 265 5.99 -26.01 3.86
N ASP A 266 6.28 -24.71 3.82
CA ASP A 266 7.48 -24.12 4.41
C ASP A 266 7.24 -23.79 5.90
N ASN A 267 6.22 -22.98 6.20
CA ASN A 267 5.76 -22.69 7.56
C ASN A 267 4.31 -22.21 7.58
N ILE A 268 3.68 -22.24 8.77
CA ILE A 268 2.30 -21.83 8.99
C ILE A 268 2.28 -20.85 10.15
N ILE A 269 1.74 -19.65 9.91
CA ILE A 269 1.75 -18.53 10.84
C ILE A 269 0.32 -18.25 11.26
N LYS A 270 0.05 -18.28 12.56
CA LYS A 270 -1.21 -17.86 13.16
C LYS A 270 -1.04 -16.52 13.84
N ARG A 271 -1.91 -15.57 13.49
CA ARG A 271 -1.95 -14.22 14.04
C ARG A 271 -3.11 -14.07 15.02
N ASP A 272 -2.93 -13.26 16.05
CA ASP A 272 -3.90 -13.09 17.15
C ASP A 272 -5.25 -12.51 16.69
N ASN A 273 -5.29 -11.79 15.55
CA ASN A 273 -6.52 -11.30 14.95
C ASN A 273 -7.36 -12.39 14.26
N GLY A 274 -6.90 -13.63 14.23
CA GLY A 274 -7.62 -14.75 13.62
C GLY A 274 -7.26 -15.00 12.15
N ILE A 275 -6.13 -14.47 11.68
CA ILE A 275 -5.59 -14.78 10.36
C ILE A 275 -4.60 -15.94 10.46
N ILE A 276 -4.68 -16.88 9.52
CA ILE A 276 -3.64 -17.88 9.29
C ILE A 276 -3.04 -17.64 7.92
N ASN A 277 -1.72 -17.45 7.89
CA ASN A 277 -0.93 -17.45 6.66
C ASN A 277 -0.18 -18.77 6.53
N VAL A 278 -0.27 -19.43 5.37
CA VAL A 278 0.52 -20.65 5.07
C VAL A 278 1.49 -20.30 3.97
N ASN A 279 2.79 -20.41 4.20
CA ASN A 279 3.78 -20.32 3.13
C ASN A 279 4.06 -21.73 2.59
N TYR A 280 4.11 -21.85 1.28
CA TYR A 280 4.38 -23.10 0.60
C TYR A 280 5.13 -22.84 -0.71
N SER A 281 5.88 -23.83 -1.17
CA SER A 281 6.74 -23.66 -2.33
C SER A 281 6.92 -24.93 -3.13
N LYS A 282 7.38 -24.75 -4.37
CA LYS A 282 7.65 -25.85 -5.29
C LYS A 282 8.97 -25.62 -5.98
N THR A 283 9.80 -26.65 -5.95
CA THR A 283 11.12 -26.63 -6.59
C THR A 283 11.10 -27.44 -7.87
N THR A 284 11.47 -26.82 -8.98
CA THR A 284 11.58 -27.44 -10.30
C THR A 284 12.99 -27.32 -10.82
N LYS A 285 13.59 -28.44 -11.28
CA LYS A 285 14.88 -28.44 -11.97
C LYS A 285 14.64 -28.35 -13.47
N ASN A 286 15.14 -27.29 -14.10
CA ASN A 286 15.08 -27.06 -15.53
C ASN A 286 16.09 -27.92 -16.29
N ASP A 287 15.89 -28.07 -17.60
CA ASP A 287 16.73 -28.89 -18.48
C ASP A 287 18.18 -28.37 -18.57
N ASP A 288 18.40 -27.08 -18.34
CA ASP A 288 19.72 -26.45 -18.31
C ASP A 288 20.45 -26.62 -16.96
N GLY A 289 19.81 -27.27 -15.99
CA GLY A 289 20.34 -27.53 -14.66
C GLY A 289 20.04 -26.45 -13.63
N THR A 290 19.42 -25.34 -14.03
CA THR A 290 18.91 -24.33 -13.08
C THR A 290 17.77 -24.90 -12.25
N ILE A 291 17.65 -24.41 -11.02
CA ILE A 291 16.59 -24.75 -10.08
C ILE A 291 15.75 -23.50 -9.88
N LEU A 292 14.44 -23.64 -10.07
CA LEU A 292 13.45 -22.62 -9.77
C LEU A 292 12.65 -23.04 -8.54
N LYS A 293 12.73 -22.24 -7.46
CA LYS A 293 11.79 -22.31 -6.33
C LYS A 293 10.71 -21.26 -6.51
N GLU A 294 9.48 -21.69 -6.73
CA GLU A 294 8.26 -20.85 -6.71
C GLU A 294 7.71 -20.84 -5.28
N CYS A 295 7.51 -19.65 -4.71
CA CYS A 295 6.99 -19.42 -3.37
C CYS A 295 5.61 -18.76 -3.44
N LYS A 296 4.68 -19.28 -2.66
CA LYS A 296 3.28 -18.86 -2.59
C LYS A 296 2.81 -18.82 -1.15
N ASN A 297 1.65 -18.20 -0.95
CA ASN A 297 0.98 -18.20 0.34
C ASN A 297 -0.52 -18.44 0.24
N ILE A 298 -1.11 -18.77 1.39
CA ILE A 298 -2.55 -18.88 1.60
C ILE A 298 -2.90 -17.90 2.71
N THR A 299 -4.02 -17.19 2.56
CA THR A 299 -4.60 -16.39 3.64
C THR A 299 -5.96 -16.95 4.01
N TYR A 300 -6.07 -17.50 5.23
CA TYR A 300 -7.30 -18.06 5.78
C TYR A 300 -7.83 -17.19 6.92
N LEU A 301 -9.08 -16.76 6.81
CA LEU A 301 -9.76 -15.95 7.81
C LEU A 301 -10.56 -16.85 8.74
N THR A 302 -10.04 -17.11 9.93
CA THR A 302 -10.62 -18.13 10.84
C THR A 302 -11.96 -17.71 11.43
N LYS A 303 -12.23 -16.40 11.57
CA LYS A 303 -13.50 -15.88 12.09
C LYS A 303 -14.65 -16.16 11.12
N GLU A 304 -14.39 -16.05 9.83
CA GLU A 304 -15.35 -16.23 8.73
C GLU A 304 -15.37 -17.67 8.21
N GLY A 305 -14.30 -18.44 8.48
CA GLY A 305 -14.17 -19.82 8.03
C GLY A 305 -13.92 -19.95 6.53
N ARG A 306 -13.22 -18.99 5.92
CA ARG A 306 -13.03 -18.90 4.46
C ARG A 306 -11.61 -18.49 4.07
N TYR A 307 -11.23 -18.81 2.84
CA TYR A 307 -10.04 -18.25 2.21
C TYR A 307 -10.32 -16.82 1.74
N PHE A 308 -9.32 -15.94 1.88
CA PHE A 308 -9.42 -14.60 1.35
C PHE A 308 -9.28 -14.63 -0.18
N ASP A 309 -10.12 -13.89 -0.90
CA ASP A 309 -10.05 -13.80 -2.36
C ASP A 309 -9.25 -12.55 -2.74
N VAL A 310 -7.94 -12.74 -2.88
CA VAL A 310 -6.96 -11.65 -3.08
C VAL A 310 -7.26 -10.85 -4.34
N TRP A 311 -7.78 -11.52 -5.36
CA TRP A 311 -7.92 -10.97 -6.71
C TRP A 311 -9.37 -10.60 -7.04
N GLY A 312 -10.29 -10.66 -6.07
CA GLY A 312 -11.70 -10.34 -6.27
C GLY A 312 -12.38 -11.21 -7.34
N THR A 313 -11.96 -12.47 -7.47
CA THR A 313 -12.47 -13.45 -8.43
C THR A 313 -13.90 -13.90 -8.13
N GLY A 314 -14.35 -13.73 -6.89
CA GLY A 314 -15.58 -14.32 -6.34
C GLY A 314 -15.43 -15.77 -5.89
N GLU A 315 -14.22 -16.33 -5.92
CA GLU A 315 -13.95 -17.73 -5.59
C GLU A 315 -13.03 -17.85 -4.36
N GLU A 316 -13.60 -18.33 -3.25
CA GLU A 316 -12.92 -18.51 -1.97
C GLU A 316 -12.17 -19.85 -1.92
N THR A 317 -11.19 -20.03 -2.80
CA THR A 317 -10.28 -21.19 -2.80
C THR A 317 -8.93 -20.83 -2.20
N TRP A 318 -8.18 -21.82 -1.71
CA TRP A 318 -6.85 -21.53 -1.16
C TRP A 318 -5.88 -21.03 -2.23
N GLN A 319 -6.04 -21.46 -3.48
CA GLN A 319 -5.24 -20.99 -4.61
C GLN A 319 -5.49 -19.50 -4.91
N ASN A 320 -6.73 -19.04 -4.80
CA ASN A 320 -7.08 -17.62 -5.03
C ASN A 320 -6.72 -16.71 -3.84
N SER A 321 -6.23 -17.30 -2.74
CA SER A 321 -5.78 -16.56 -1.55
C SER A 321 -4.29 -16.21 -1.54
N ASP A 322 -3.62 -16.46 -2.66
CA ASP A 322 -2.19 -16.26 -2.85
C ASP A 322 -1.86 -14.81 -3.22
N PHE A 323 -1.17 -14.12 -2.32
CA PHE A 323 -0.55 -12.80 -2.56
C PHE A 323 0.83 -12.92 -3.25
N GLY A 324 1.32 -14.14 -3.46
CA GLY A 324 2.67 -14.45 -3.91
C GLY A 324 3.72 -14.30 -2.80
N GLY A 325 4.82 -15.04 -2.91
CA GLY A 325 5.96 -14.90 -2.01
C GLY A 325 5.75 -15.45 -0.60
N ILE A 326 6.57 -15.01 0.35
CA ILE A 326 6.73 -15.61 1.68
C ILE A 326 6.39 -14.59 2.77
N TYR A 327 5.44 -14.91 3.64
CA TYR A 327 5.19 -14.14 4.86
C TYR A 327 6.28 -14.34 5.92
N ASP A 328 6.75 -13.26 6.51
CA ASP A 328 7.48 -13.28 7.77
C ASP A 328 6.51 -13.46 8.95
N VAL A 329 7.01 -14.01 10.06
CA VAL A 329 6.21 -14.17 11.28
C VAL A 329 5.77 -12.80 11.81
N MET A 330 6.70 -11.85 11.89
CA MET A 330 6.46 -10.46 12.29
C MET A 330 7.24 -9.52 11.38
N LEU A 331 6.75 -8.31 11.15
CA LEU A 331 7.54 -7.27 10.53
C LEU A 331 8.57 -6.73 11.51
N THR A 332 9.83 -6.76 11.10
CA THR A 332 10.92 -6.10 11.81
C THR A 332 11.38 -4.87 11.02
N LYS A 333 11.48 -3.73 11.70
CA LYS A 333 12.19 -2.55 11.16
C LYS A 333 13.69 -2.80 11.04
#